data_AF-A0A239H9W2-F1
#
_entry.id   AF-A0A239H9W2-F1
#
_cell.length_a   1.000
_cell.length_b   1.000
_cell.length_c   1.000
_cell.angle_alpha   90.00
_cell.angle_beta   90.00
_cell.angle_gamma   90.00
#
_symmetry.space_group_name_H-M   'P 1'
#
loop_
_entity.id
_entity.type
_entity.pdbx_description
1 polymer ?
#
loop_
_entity_poly.entity_id
_entity_poly.type
_entity_poly.pdbx_seq_one_letter_code
_entity_poly.pdbx_strand_id
1 'polypeptide(L)'
;MNAFKNHFLIGLISTSMVAISCSDDDVPPEENEEEIINEVTLTFTPAGGGDNVIATYVDADGEGAGNPVLSEIELAVGTTYTLAITMANTMESPAEDITEEVEEEGEEHQLFFSWTDGVFSDPSGTGNIGASGTVNYNDQDDSGNPIGLSTTWTASQRAGTGEFRVVLKHQPDLKSATSTSNDGETDVDITWTININE
;
A
#
# COMPACT_ATOMS: atom_id res chain seq x y z
N MET A 1 -81.65 -43.32 -24.98
CA MET A 1 -82.50 -42.25 -24.41
C MET A 1 -82.19 -42.16 -22.93
N ASN A 2 -81.38 -41.18 -22.55
CA ASN A 2 -81.54 -40.31 -21.38
C ASN A 2 -80.22 -39.61 -21.07
N ALA A 3 -80.29 -38.29 -21.20
CA ALA A 3 -79.25 -37.33 -20.96
C ALA A 3 -79.10 -37.08 -19.46
N PHE A 4 -77.88 -36.74 -19.04
CA PHE A 4 -77.67 -35.79 -17.95
C PHE A 4 -76.53 -34.85 -18.33
N LYS A 5 -76.88 -33.57 -18.46
CA LYS A 5 -75.94 -32.44 -18.51
C LYS A 5 -75.39 -32.21 -17.11
N ASN A 6 -74.11 -31.91 -16.99
CA ASN A 6 -73.63 -31.01 -15.95
C ASN A 6 -72.50 -30.15 -16.52
N HIS A 7 -72.67 -28.83 -16.43
CA HIS A 7 -71.62 -27.84 -16.71
C HIS A 7 -70.89 -27.57 -15.40
N PHE A 8 -69.57 -27.66 -15.38
CA PHE A 8 -68.79 -27.01 -14.34
C PHE A 8 -67.50 -26.41 -14.91
N LEU A 9 -67.21 -25.25 -14.37
CA LEU A 9 -66.26 -24.22 -14.75
C LEU A 9 -64.79 -24.61 -14.56
N ILE A 10 -63.95 -24.02 -15.42
CA ILE A 10 -62.70 -23.27 -15.16
C ILE A 10 -61.59 -23.95 -14.35
N GLY A 11 -60.39 -23.95 -14.95
CA GLY A 11 -59.12 -24.01 -14.23
C GLY A 11 -57.94 -24.13 -15.18
N LEU A 12 -57.58 -23.04 -15.88
CA LEU A 12 -56.30 -22.93 -16.58
C LEU A 12 -55.22 -22.91 -15.49
N ILE A 13 -54.51 -24.02 -15.30
CA ILE A 13 -53.34 -24.07 -14.43
C ILE A 13 -52.20 -23.39 -15.19
N SER A 14 -52.03 -22.10 -14.95
CA SER A 14 -50.78 -21.41 -15.25
C SER A 14 -49.74 -21.90 -14.23
N THR A 15 -48.83 -22.75 -14.69
CA THR A 15 -47.61 -23.08 -13.96
C THR A 15 -46.73 -21.83 -13.91
N SER A 16 -46.79 -21.08 -12.81
CA SER A 16 -45.75 -20.09 -12.50
C SER A 16 -44.43 -20.84 -12.35
N MET A 17 -43.51 -20.59 -13.27
CA MET A 17 -42.10 -20.86 -13.07
C MET A 17 -41.62 -19.91 -11.98
N VAL A 18 -41.35 -20.46 -10.79
CA VAL A 18 -40.61 -19.73 -9.76
C VAL A 18 -39.15 -19.75 -10.21
N ALA A 19 -38.67 -18.65 -10.77
CA ALA A 19 -37.24 -18.43 -10.90
C ALA A 19 -36.70 -18.17 -9.50
N ILE A 20 -36.02 -19.17 -8.92
CA ILE A 20 -35.18 -18.98 -7.75
C ILE A 20 -33.97 -18.20 -8.24
N SER A 21 -34.02 -16.88 -8.06
CA SER A 21 -32.82 -16.04 -8.10
C SER A 21 -31.98 -16.47 -6.90
N CYS A 22 -30.83 -17.10 -7.15
CA CYS A 22 -29.79 -17.16 -6.12
C CYS A 22 -29.33 -15.71 -5.93
N SER A 23 -29.63 -15.15 -4.77
CA SER A 23 -28.90 -14.00 -4.25
C SER A 23 -27.57 -14.58 -3.77
N ASP A 24 -26.52 -14.49 -4.58
CA ASP A 24 -25.16 -14.59 -4.07
C ASP A 24 -24.91 -13.27 -3.33
N ASP A 25 -25.09 -13.27 -2.02
CA ASP A 25 -24.80 -12.12 -1.15
C ASP A 25 -24.09 -12.57 0.15
N ASP A 26 -23.50 -13.77 0.12
CA ASP A 26 -22.61 -14.29 1.17
C ASP A 26 -21.30 -14.76 0.52
N VAL A 27 -20.66 -13.88 -0.25
CA VAL A 27 -19.20 -13.99 -0.41
C VAL A 27 -18.65 -13.59 0.96
N PRO A 28 -17.89 -14.45 1.67
CA PRO A 28 -17.11 -14.00 2.82
C PRO A 28 -16.35 -12.72 2.43
N PRO A 29 -16.11 -11.75 3.33
CA PRO A 29 -15.13 -10.71 3.01
C PRO A 29 -13.90 -11.41 2.43
N GLU A 30 -13.38 -10.92 1.31
CA GLU A 30 -12.22 -11.55 0.69
C GLU A 30 -11.16 -11.70 1.77
N GLU A 31 -10.76 -12.96 2.01
CA GLU A 31 -9.79 -13.27 3.03
C GLU A 31 -8.50 -12.66 2.49
N ASN A 32 -8.06 -11.54 3.06
CA ASN A 32 -6.97 -10.70 2.57
C ASN A 32 -5.77 -11.58 2.19
N GLU A 33 -5.57 -11.83 0.89
CA GLU A 33 -4.54 -12.72 0.39
C GLU A 33 -3.17 -12.05 0.64
N GLU A 34 -2.12 -12.83 0.92
CA GLU A 34 -0.80 -12.27 1.19
C GLU A 34 -0.29 -11.53 -0.07
N GLU A 35 -0.08 -10.22 0.04
CA GLU A 35 0.31 -9.38 -1.09
C GLU A 35 1.73 -9.67 -1.58
N ILE A 36 1.86 -10.05 -2.85
CA ILE A 36 3.17 -10.30 -3.47
C ILE A 36 3.74 -8.98 -4.01
N ILE A 37 4.57 -8.30 -3.21
CA ILE A 37 5.22 -7.05 -3.63
C ILE A 37 6.66 -7.34 -4.08
N ASN A 38 6.87 -7.35 -5.39
CA ASN A 38 8.19 -7.61 -5.97
C ASN A 38 8.83 -6.37 -6.62
N GLU A 39 8.11 -5.26 -6.75
CA GLU A 39 8.65 -3.97 -7.19
C GLU A 39 8.20 -2.84 -6.25
N VAL A 40 9.15 -1.99 -5.82
CA VAL A 40 8.87 -0.78 -5.04
C VAL A 40 9.62 0.39 -5.66
N THR A 41 8.91 1.48 -5.96
CA THR A 41 9.49 2.70 -6.52
C THR A 41 9.26 3.90 -5.60
N LEU A 42 10.37 4.54 -5.20
CA LEU A 42 10.42 5.79 -4.47
C LEU A 42 10.64 6.96 -5.45
N THR A 43 9.71 7.91 -5.50
CA THR A 43 9.83 9.12 -6.33
C THR A 43 9.89 10.36 -5.45
N PHE A 44 11.07 10.98 -5.37
CA PHE A 44 11.29 12.24 -4.66
C PHE A 44 11.15 13.41 -5.63
N THR A 45 10.11 14.23 -5.44
CA THR A 45 9.83 15.43 -6.24
C THR A 45 10.34 16.68 -5.52
N PRO A 46 11.31 17.43 -6.05
CA PRO A 46 11.85 18.61 -5.39
C PRO A 46 10.84 19.77 -5.37
N ALA A 47 10.57 20.34 -4.20
CA ALA A 47 9.62 21.43 -4.02
C ALA A 47 10.00 22.72 -4.78
N GLY A 48 11.30 22.93 -5.03
CA GLY A 48 11.83 24.04 -5.84
C GLY A 48 11.69 23.83 -7.36
N GLY A 49 11.15 22.69 -7.80
CA GLY A 49 11.20 22.23 -9.18
C GLY A 49 12.54 21.56 -9.53
N GLY A 50 12.60 20.94 -10.71
CA GLY A 50 13.72 20.11 -11.15
C GLY A 50 13.25 18.73 -11.57
N ASP A 51 14.21 17.86 -11.88
CA ASP A 51 13.92 16.45 -12.19
C ASP A 51 13.66 15.67 -10.91
N ASN A 52 12.77 14.67 -11.00
CA ASN A 52 12.52 13.75 -9.90
C ASN A 52 13.73 12.86 -9.67
N VAL A 53 14.00 12.55 -8.40
CA VAL A 53 14.93 11.49 -8.02
C VAL A 53 14.11 10.22 -7.84
N ILE A 54 14.46 9.18 -8.59
CA ILE A 54 13.74 7.90 -8.58
C ILE A 54 14.69 6.84 -8.03
N ALA A 55 14.25 6.09 -7.02
CA ALA A 55 14.92 4.90 -6.56
C ALA A 55 13.97 3.69 -6.61
N THR A 56 14.46 2.55 -7.08
CA THR A 56 13.67 1.33 -7.25
C THR A 56 14.26 0.19 -6.44
N TYR A 57 13.40 -0.74 -6.07
CA TYR A 57 13.70 -2.09 -5.64
C TYR A 57 12.96 -3.03 -6.58
N VAL A 58 13.65 -4.05 -7.09
CA VAL A 58 13.05 -5.10 -7.91
C VAL A 58 13.56 -6.46 -7.45
N ASP A 59 12.64 -7.32 -7.04
CA ASP A 59 12.87 -8.75 -6.82
C ASP A 59 12.28 -9.55 -7.99
N ALA A 60 13.15 -10.20 -8.76
CA ALA A 60 12.76 -10.81 -10.04
C ALA A 60 12.03 -12.16 -9.88
N ASP A 61 12.15 -12.83 -8.73
CA ASP A 61 11.53 -14.13 -8.49
C ASP A 61 10.47 -14.14 -7.37
N GLY A 62 10.34 -13.03 -6.63
CA GLY A 62 9.34 -12.88 -5.56
C GLY A 62 9.56 -13.83 -4.38
N GLU A 63 10.69 -14.56 -4.34
CA GLU A 63 11.06 -15.42 -3.21
C GLU A 63 11.81 -14.62 -2.13
N GLY A 64 11.94 -13.30 -2.29
CA GLY A 64 12.51 -12.36 -1.32
C GLY A 64 14.00 -12.11 -1.53
N ALA A 65 14.84 -12.42 -0.54
CA ALA A 65 16.25 -11.98 -0.47
C ALA A 65 17.20 -12.58 -1.55
N GLY A 66 16.66 -13.21 -2.60
CA GLY A 66 17.34 -13.88 -3.70
C GLY A 66 17.97 -12.94 -4.74
N ASN A 67 18.61 -11.85 -4.31
CA ASN A 67 19.28 -10.81 -5.12
C ASN A 67 18.35 -9.75 -5.74
N PRO A 68 17.69 -8.92 -4.91
CA PRO A 68 16.99 -7.76 -5.42
C PRO A 68 17.96 -6.74 -6.05
N VAL A 69 17.49 -6.01 -7.05
CA VAL A 69 18.21 -4.88 -7.65
C VAL A 69 17.70 -3.59 -7.01
N LEU A 70 18.60 -2.88 -6.32
CA LEU A 70 18.31 -1.58 -5.73
C LEU A 70 19.14 -0.50 -6.43
N SER A 71 18.52 0.62 -6.78
CA SER A 71 19.24 1.85 -7.11
C SER A 71 19.49 2.69 -5.87
N GLU A 72 20.47 3.58 -5.88
CA GLU A 72 20.72 4.50 -4.76
C GLU A 72 19.75 5.70 -4.79
N ILE A 73 19.48 6.28 -3.61
CA ILE A 73 18.73 7.54 -3.50
C ILE A 73 19.73 8.70 -3.54
N GLU A 74 19.56 9.62 -4.48
CA GLU A 74 20.49 10.74 -4.71
C GLU A 74 19.80 12.10 -4.51
N LEU A 75 19.86 12.66 -3.30
CA LEU A 75 19.22 13.95 -2.98
C LEU A 75 20.23 15.10 -2.98
N ALA A 76 19.75 16.32 -3.25
CA ALA A 76 20.57 17.54 -3.16
C ALA A 76 20.50 18.14 -1.76
N VAL A 77 21.61 18.71 -1.28
CA VAL A 77 21.71 19.38 0.02
C VAL A 77 20.61 20.42 0.21
N GLY A 78 20.01 20.42 1.40
CA GLY A 78 19.03 21.40 1.84
C GLY A 78 17.73 21.46 1.03
N THR A 79 17.51 20.50 0.13
CA THR A 79 16.31 20.48 -0.73
C THR A 79 15.18 19.73 -0.04
N THR A 80 13.98 20.32 -0.09
CA THR A 80 12.74 19.67 0.34
C THR A 80 12.14 18.88 -0.82
N TYR A 81 11.79 17.63 -0.55
CA TYR A 81 11.19 16.69 -1.46
C TYR A 81 9.86 16.19 -0.91
N THR A 82 8.88 16.01 -1.81
CA THR A 82 7.74 15.14 -1.57
C THR A 82 8.10 13.76 -2.11
N LEU A 83 8.11 12.76 -1.24
CA LEU A 83 8.27 11.35 -1.61
C LEU A 83 6.89 10.76 -1.91
N ALA A 84 6.75 10.12 -3.06
CA ALA A 84 5.67 9.19 -3.38
C ALA A 84 6.21 7.76 -3.49
N ILE A 85 5.50 6.78 -2.94
CA ILE A 85 5.85 5.36 -2.99
C ILE A 85 4.79 4.64 -3.81
N THR A 86 5.24 3.77 -4.72
CA THR A 86 4.39 2.88 -5.52
C THR A 86 4.92 1.46 -5.42
N MET A 87 4.02 0.49 -5.45
CA MET A 87 4.29 -0.93 -5.24
C MET A 87 3.55 -1.76 -6.29
N ALA A 88 4.16 -2.84 -6.77
CA ALA A 88 3.57 -3.67 -7.81
C ALA A 88 3.97 -5.14 -7.69
N ASN A 89 3.09 -6.01 -8.20
CA ASN A 89 3.39 -7.39 -8.54
C ASN A 89 3.60 -7.50 -10.05
N THR A 90 4.86 -7.47 -10.46
CA THR A 90 5.29 -7.58 -11.86
C THR A 90 5.44 -9.01 -12.35
N MET A 91 5.17 -10.00 -11.50
CA MET A 91 5.20 -11.43 -11.86
C MET A 91 3.92 -11.86 -12.58
N GLU A 92 2.83 -11.13 -12.36
CA GLU A 92 1.54 -11.35 -13.03
C GLU A 92 1.48 -10.70 -14.42
N SER A 93 0.48 -11.09 -15.21
CA SER A 93 0.26 -10.52 -16.55
C SER A 93 -1.23 -10.23 -16.80
N PRO A 94 -1.67 -8.95 -16.74
CA PRO A 94 -0.86 -7.74 -16.53
C PRO A 94 -0.24 -7.67 -15.13
N ALA A 95 0.82 -6.88 -14.98
CA ALA A 95 1.35 -6.54 -13.66
C ALA A 95 0.25 -5.86 -12.84
N GLU A 96 0.16 -6.21 -11.57
CA GLU A 96 -0.83 -5.73 -10.62
C GLU A 96 -0.27 -4.52 -9.85
N ASP A 97 -1.12 -3.53 -9.63
CA ASP A 97 -0.76 -2.30 -8.91
C ASP A 97 -1.18 -2.41 -7.45
N ILE A 98 -0.25 -2.89 -6.62
CA ILE A 98 -0.45 -3.06 -5.18
C ILE A 98 -0.56 -1.69 -4.47
N THR A 99 -0.22 -0.58 -5.15
CA THR A 99 -0.43 0.76 -4.58
C THR A 99 -1.91 1.05 -4.36
N GLU A 100 -2.78 0.62 -5.30
CA GLU A 100 -4.22 0.85 -5.22
C GLU A 100 -4.81 0.08 -4.03
N GLU A 101 -4.42 -1.17 -3.84
CA GLU A 101 -4.85 -1.99 -2.70
C GLU A 101 -4.39 -1.41 -1.36
N VAL A 102 -3.13 -0.97 -1.25
CA VAL A 102 -2.63 -0.32 -0.02
C VAL A 102 -3.38 1.00 0.28
N GLU A 103 -3.84 1.72 -0.75
CA GLU A 103 -4.67 2.92 -0.57
C GLU A 103 -6.11 2.56 -0.15
N GLU A 104 -6.74 1.60 -0.83
CA GLU A 104 -8.11 1.16 -0.55
C GLU A 104 -8.22 0.52 0.84
N GLU A 105 -7.22 -0.25 1.22
CA GLU A 105 -7.08 -0.89 2.53
C GLU A 105 -6.24 -0.05 3.51
N GLY A 106 -6.28 1.27 3.36
CA GLY A 106 -5.51 2.18 4.19
C GLY A 106 -5.77 2.02 5.69
N GLU A 107 -6.93 1.53 6.13
CA GLU A 107 -7.21 1.24 7.55
C GLU A 107 -6.47 -0.01 8.08
N GLU A 108 -5.84 -0.79 7.22
CA GLU A 108 -5.05 -1.98 7.58
C GLU A 108 -3.56 -1.73 7.31
N HIS A 109 -3.22 -0.88 6.34
CA HIS A 109 -1.84 -0.66 5.93
C HIS A 109 -1.19 0.61 6.51
N GLN A 110 0.09 0.50 6.88
CA GLN A 110 0.92 1.66 7.23
C GLN A 110 2.40 1.47 6.90
N LEU A 111 2.99 2.47 6.27
CA LEU A 111 4.42 2.60 6.02
C LEU A 111 5.13 3.27 7.18
N PHE A 112 6.24 2.66 7.61
CA PHE A 112 7.14 3.14 8.65
C PHE A 112 8.53 3.36 8.06
N PHE A 113 9.29 4.26 8.68
CA PHE A 113 10.55 4.75 8.14
C PHE A 113 11.63 4.80 9.22
N SER A 114 12.86 4.46 8.84
CA SER A 114 14.06 4.84 9.60
C SER A 114 15.17 5.30 8.69
N TRP A 115 16.06 6.14 9.22
CA TRP A 115 17.18 6.67 8.44
C TRP A 115 18.40 6.92 9.32
N THR A 116 19.56 7.02 8.68
CA THR A 116 20.80 7.42 9.34
C THR A 116 20.71 8.85 9.85
N ASP A 117 21.02 9.08 11.12
CA ASP A 117 21.00 10.41 11.72
C ASP A 117 21.81 11.42 10.90
N GLY A 118 21.21 12.59 10.64
CA GLY A 118 21.84 13.68 9.90
C GLY A 118 21.73 13.65 8.37
N VAL A 119 21.11 12.62 7.75
CA VAL A 119 20.80 12.66 6.30
C VAL A 119 19.60 13.55 5.97
N PHE A 120 18.67 13.72 6.92
CA PHE A 120 17.59 14.70 6.87
C PHE A 120 17.76 15.78 7.95
N SER A 121 17.37 16.99 7.60
CA SER A 121 17.21 18.10 8.54
C SER A 121 15.78 18.22 9.07
N ASP A 122 14.81 17.71 8.30
CA ASP A 122 13.41 17.55 8.69
C ASP A 122 12.80 16.36 7.91
N PRO A 123 12.07 15.41 8.55
CA PRO A 123 11.99 15.24 9.99
C PRO A 123 13.36 14.95 10.62
N SER A 124 13.56 15.40 11.86
CA SER A 124 14.78 15.14 12.62
C SER A 124 14.79 13.77 13.28
N GLY A 125 15.97 13.25 13.62
CA GLY A 125 16.13 11.97 14.34
C GLY A 125 16.44 10.82 13.39
N THR A 126 15.90 9.64 13.69
CA THR A 126 16.22 8.38 12.98
C THR A 126 14.96 7.61 12.54
N GLY A 127 13.80 8.26 12.58
CA GLY A 127 12.51 7.69 12.19
C GLY A 127 11.67 7.06 13.30
N ASN A 128 10.66 6.30 12.88
CA ASN A 128 9.60 5.71 13.72
C ASN A 128 9.61 4.17 13.74
N ILE A 129 10.63 3.53 13.15
CA ILE A 129 10.90 2.09 13.35
C ILE A 129 11.78 1.92 14.60
N GLY A 130 11.24 1.27 15.64
CA GLY A 130 11.97 1.04 16.90
C GLY A 130 12.35 2.31 17.67
N ALA A 131 11.83 3.47 17.26
CA ALA A 131 12.08 4.78 17.82
C ALA A 131 10.77 5.59 17.89
N SER A 132 10.75 6.65 18.70
CA SER A 132 9.59 7.53 18.84
C SER A 132 9.73 8.82 18.01
N GLY A 133 10.42 8.76 16.87
CA GLY A 133 10.56 9.88 15.96
C GLY A 133 9.26 10.17 15.23
N THR A 134 9.15 11.36 14.66
CA THR A 134 8.02 11.77 13.82
C THR A 134 8.39 11.64 12.35
N VAL A 135 7.41 11.32 11.51
CA VAL A 135 7.53 11.37 10.05
C VAL A 135 6.47 12.36 9.55
N ASN A 136 6.83 13.13 8.52
CA ASN A 136 5.92 14.09 7.90
C ASN A 136 5.04 13.37 6.87
N TYR A 137 4.04 12.63 7.34
CA TYR A 137 3.02 12.01 6.50
C TYR A 137 2.15 13.07 5.82
N ASN A 138 1.83 12.87 4.55
CA ASN A 138 0.97 13.75 3.76
C ASN A 138 -0.41 13.13 3.48
N ASP A 139 -0.58 11.87 3.80
CA ASP A 139 -1.75 11.03 3.54
C ASP A 139 -2.22 10.30 4.81
N GLN A 140 -3.50 9.96 4.85
CA GLN A 140 -4.17 9.31 5.97
C GLN A 140 -5.35 8.46 5.48
N ASP A 141 -5.68 7.43 6.25
CA ASP A 141 -6.89 6.63 6.07
C ASP A 141 -8.16 7.38 6.53
N ASP A 142 -9.31 6.74 6.34
CA ASP A 142 -10.64 7.27 6.72
C ASP A 142 -10.79 7.48 8.23
N SER A 143 -10.00 6.76 9.03
CA SER A 143 -9.90 6.90 10.48
C SER A 143 -8.92 8.00 10.92
N GLY A 144 -8.21 8.63 9.99
CA GLY A 144 -7.26 9.71 10.23
C GLY A 144 -5.87 9.26 10.70
N ASN A 145 -5.53 7.98 10.54
CA ASN A 145 -4.19 7.47 10.81
C ASN A 145 -3.35 7.50 9.51
N PRO A 146 -2.03 7.71 9.61
CA PRO A 146 -1.18 7.79 8.42
C PRO A 146 -1.15 6.48 7.62
N ILE A 147 -1.07 6.59 6.29
CA ILE A 147 -0.76 5.46 5.40
C ILE A 147 0.73 5.51 5.05
N GLY A 148 1.20 6.61 4.44
CA GLY A 148 2.61 6.86 4.15
C GLY A 148 3.05 6.57 2.73
N LEU A 149 2.10 6.44 1.80
CA LEU A 149 2.38 6.48 0.36
C LEU A 149 2.90 7.86 -0.06
N SER A 150 2.63 8.91 0.72
CA SER A 150 3.17 10.26 0.52
C SER A 150 3.78 10.87 1.79
N THR A 151 5.04 11.33 1.71
CA THR A 151 5.76 11.95 2.84
C THR A 151 6.62 13.14 2.42
N THR A 152 6.96 14.03 3.35
CA THR A 152 7.78 15.23 3.10
C THR A 152 9.13 15.18 3.82
N TRP A 153 10.21 15.41 3.07
CA TRP A 153 11.59 15.29 3.56
C TRP A 153 12.44 16.48 3.16
N THR A 154 13.15 17.10 4.10
CA THR A 154 14.17 18.10 3.81
C THR A 154 15.54 17.49 4.04
N ALA A 155 16.30 17.31 2.95
CA ALA A 155 17.66 16.80 2.96
C ALA A 155 18.59 17.65 3.84
N SER A 156 19.65 17.04 4.35
CA SER A 156 20.65 17.71 5.16
C SER A 156 21.31 18.89 4.44
N GLN A 157 21.75 19.90 5.20
CA GLN A 157 22.50 21.05 4.68
C GLN A 157 23.98 20.72 4.38
N ARG A 158 24.37 19.45 4.50
CA ARG A 158 25.73 18.96 4.28
C ARG A 158 25.67 17.67 3.49
N ALA A 159 26.62 17.50 2.57
CA ALA A 159 26.78 16.23 1.90
C ALA A 159 27.10 15.10 2.89
N GLY A 160 26.62 13.90 2.57
CA GLY A 160 26.72 12.74 3.43
C GLY A 160 26.10 11.50 2.80
N THR A 161 26.37 10.35 3.38
CA THR A 161 25.79 9.06 2.97
C THR A 161 25.21 8.37 4.18
N GLY A 162 24.20 7.54 3.97
CA GLY A 162 23.58 6.74 5.00
C GLY A 162 22.59 5.75 4.42
N GLU A 163 21.70 5.29 5.27
CA GLU A 163 20.63 4.35 4.94
C GLU A 163 19.27 5.01 5.11
N PHE A 164 18.33 4.63 4.24
CA PHE A 164 16.91 4.96 4.31
C PHE A 164 16.11 3.65 4.20
N ARG A 165 15.36 3.32 5.24
CA ARG A 165 14.61 2.07 5.36
C ARG A 165 13.12 2.38 5.35
N VAL A 166 12.38 1.61 4.56
CA VAL A 166 10.92 1.65 4.43
C VAL A 166 10.37 0.28 4.80
N VAL A 167 9.34 0.27 5.65
CA VAL A 167 8.64 -0.95 6.06
C VAL A 167 7.15 -0.75 5.86
N LEU A 168 6.51 -1.59 5.04
CA LEU A 168 5.05 -1.70 4.98
C LEU A 168 4.59 -2.73 6.02
N LYS A 169 3.55 -2.38 6.76
CA LYS A 169 2.90 -3.27 7.71
C LYS A 169 1.43 -3.43 7.34
N HIS A 170 1.00 -4.68 7.18
CA HIS A 170 -0.40 -5.09 7.15
C HIS A 170 -0.92 -5.39 8.56
N GLN A 171 -1.96 -4.67 8.99
CA GLN A 171 -2.45 -4.62 10.37
C GLN A 171 -3.99 -4.73 10.45
N PRO A 172 -4.61 -5.77 9.85
CA PRO A 172 -6.06 -5.96 9.87
C PRO A 172 -6.59 -5.98 11.31
N ASP A 173 -7.65 -5.22 11.57
CA ASP A 173 -8.25 -5.00 12.91
C ASP A 173 -7.32 -4.43 14.00
N LEU A 174 -6.05 -4.14 13.69
CA LEU A 174 -5.02 -3.72 14.65
C LEU A 174 -4.59 -2.26 14.47
N LYS A 175 -4.66 -1.73 13.25
CA LYS A 175 -4.18 -0.38 12.97
C LYS A 175 -4.88 0.66 13.85
N SER A 176 -4.11 1.61 14.36
CA SER A 176 -4.61 2.69 15.20
C SER A 176 -3.68 3.90 15.17
N ALA A 177 -4.09 4.99 15.81
CA ALA A 177 -3.24 6.18 16.00
C ALA A 177 -1.95 5.90 16.80
N THR A 178 -1.82 4.71 17.41
CA THR A 178 -0.63 4.26 18.15
C THR A 178 0.09 3.10 17.49
N SER A 179 -0.27 2.75 16.25
CA SER A 179 0.41 1.71 15.48
C SER A 179 1.91 1.96 15.37
N THR A 180 2.66 0.87 15.45
CA THR A 180 4.10 0.84 15.35
C THR A 180 4.53 -0.17 14.29
N SER A 181 5.80 -0.11 13.91
CA SER A 181 6.41 -1.08 12.99
C SER A 181 6.46 -2.53 13.55
N ASN A 182 6.02 -2.77 14.79
CA ASN A 182 5.98 -4.11 15.40
C ASN A 182 4.58 -4.74 15.39
N ASP A 183 3.56 -4.00 14.96
CA ASP A 183 2.18 -4.49 14.90
C ASP A 183 1.91 -5.08 13.51
N GLY A 184 1.19 -6.21 13.44
CA GLY A 184 0.82 -6.87 12.18
C GLY A 184 1.96 -7.58 11.43
N GLU A 185 1.70 -7.96 10.19
CA GLU A 185 2.59 -8.68 9.28
C GLU A 185 3.41 -7.72 8.40
N THR A 186 4.57 -8.17 7.91
CA THR A 186 5.51 -7.31 7.18
C THR A 186 5.50 -7.72 5.72
N ASP A 187 4.98 -6.84 4.86
CA ASP A 187 4.87 -7.10 3.42
C ASP A 187 6.09 -6.54 2.68
N VAL A 188 6.63 -5.42 3.18
CA VAL A 188 7.85 -4.79 2.63
C VAL A 188 8.80 -4.43 3.76
N ASP A 189 10.10 -4.71 3.57
CA ASP A 189 11.19 -4.26 4.44
C ASP A 189 12.47 -4.05 3.64
N ILE A 190 12.66 -2.82 3.13
CA ILE A 190 13.74 -2.50 2.20
C ILE A 190 14.57 -1.38 2.76
N THR A 191 15.91 -1.52 2.66
CA THR A 191 16.87 -0.48 3.03
C THR A 191 17.67 -0.05 1.80
N TRP A 192 17.53 1.22 1.42
CA TRP A 192 18.32 1.87 0.37
C TRP A 192 19.55 2.56 0.95
N THR A 193 20.62 2.59 0.16
CA THR A 193 21.67 3.60 0.34
C THR A 193 21.13 4.96 -0.10
N ILE A 194 21.34 5.98 0.73
CA ILE A 194 20.97 7.36 0.45
C ILE A 194 22.21 8.26 0.50
N ASN A 195 22.35 9.10 -0.52
CA ASN A 195 23.42 10.07 -0.68
C ASN A 195 22.83 11.48 -0.75
N ILE A 196 23.41 12.39 0.03
CA ILE A 196 23.14 13.82 -0.02
C ILE A 196 24.32 14.49 -0.73
N ASN A 197 24.06 15.16 -1.84
CA ASN A 197 25.06 15.72 -2.75
C ASN A 197 25.02 17.25 -2.81
N GLU A 198 26.19 17.87 -3.06
CA GLU A 198 26.35 19.32 -3.28
C GLU A 198 25.79 19.80 -4.62
#